data_AF-A0A1F9ZB27-F1
#
_entry.id   AF-A0A1F9ZB27-F1
#
_cell.length_a   1.000
_cell.length_b   1.000
_cell.length_c   1.000
_cell.angle_alpha   90.00
_cell.angle_beta   90.00
_cell.angle_gamma   90.00
#
_symmetry.space_group_name_H-M   'P 1'
#
loop_
_entity.id
_entity.type
_entity.pdbx_description
1 polymer ?
#
loop_
_entity_poly.entity_id
_entity_poly.type
_entity_poly.pdbx_seq_one_letter_code
_entity_poly.pdbx_strand_id
1 'polypeptide(L)' 'MVYLHQGWTLYFRDVKLKRGPKVTIFFFSKRTPKSGKKWPEDTLPKGRKVGVNKRTGLPFLRKA' A
#
# COMPACT_ATOMS: atom_id res chain seq x y z
N MET A 1 0.29 15.54 0.36
CA MET A 1 1.56 14.90 0.77
C MET A 1 1.39 13.39 0.67
N VAL A 2 2.47 12.59 0.61
CA VAL A 2 2.39 11.13 0.39
C VAL A 2 2.81 10.40 1.66
N TYR A 3 2.09 9.35 2.06
CA TYR A 3 2.49 8.53 3.21
C TYR A 3 3.83 7.82 2.97
N LEU A 4 4.79 8.08 3.86
CA LEU A 4 6.12 7.47 3.87
C LEU A 4 6.33 6.66 5.15
N HIS A 5 6.86 5.45 4.99
CA HIS A 5 7.21 4.56 6.09
C HIS A 5 8.63 4.06 5.92
N GLN A 6 9.59 4.61 6.67
CA GLN A 6 10.99 4.17 6.64
C GLN A 6 11.58 4.07 5.21
N GLY A 7 11.35 5.10 4.40
CA GLY A 7 11.79 5.16 3.00
C GLY A 7 10.91 4.39 2.01
N TRP A 8 9.83 3.74 2.47
CA TRP A 8 8.81 3.14 1.61
C TRP A 8 7.67 4.09 1.37
N THR A 9 7.24 4.24 0.12
CA THR A 9 6.08 5.04 -0.26
C THR A 9 4.85 4.14 -0.38
N LEU A 10 3.70 4.60 0.14
CA LEU A 10 2.42 3.92 -0.03
C LEU A 10 1.82 4.23 -1.41
N TYR A 11 1.49 3.17 -2.13
CA TYR A 11 0.79 3.21 -3.40
C TYR A 11 -0.54 2.46 -3.30
N PHE A 12 -1.46 2.79 -4.19
CA PHE A 12 -2.70 2.07 -4.39
C PHE A 12 -2.98 1.81 -5.86
N ARG A 13 -3.74 0.77 -6.15
CA ARG A 13 -4.31 0.55 -7.48
C ARG A 13 -5.58 -0.28 -7.41
N ASP A 14 -6.47 -0.06 -8.35
CA ASP A 14 -7.63 -0.91 -8.53
C ASP A 14 -7.27 -2.12 -9.37
N VAL A 15 -7.68 -3.29 -8.89
CA VAL A 15 -7.50 -4.56 -9.60
C VAL A 15 -8.84 -5.24 -9.78
N LYS A 16 -9.06 -5.79 -10.96
CA LYS A 16 -10.19 -6.67 -11.24
C LYS A 16 -9.76 -8.10 -10.86
N LEU A 17 -10.43 -8.69 -9.88
CA LEU A 17 -10.18 -10.08 -9.53
C LEU A 17 -10.71 -11.01 -10.64
N LYS A 18 -10.05 -12.16 -10.85
CA LYS A 18 -10.45 -13.14 -11.88
C LYS A 18 -11.87 -13.67 -11.65
N ARG A 19 -12.25 -13.87 -10.39
CA ARG A 19 -13.59 -14.20 -9.93
C ARG A 19 -13.90 -13.32 -8.74
N GLY A 20 -14.50 -12.16 -8.96
CA GLY A 20 -14.85 -11.24 -7.87
C GLY A 20 -14.95 -9.77 -8.29
N PRO A 21 -15.20 -8.89 -7.32
CA PRO A 21 -15.35 -7.46 -7.58
C PRO A 21 -14.01 -6.81 -7.97
N LYS A 22 -14.10 -5.57 -8.47
CA LYS A 22 -12.95 -4.67 -8.47
C LYS A 22 -12.62 -4.29 -7.03
N VAL A 23 -11.35 -4.39 -6.66
CA VAL A 23 -10.87 -4.05 -5.32
C VAL A 23 -9.67 -3.13 -5.41
N THR A 24 -9.58 -2.18 -4.50
CA THR A 24 -8.38 -1.35 -4.34
C THR A 24 -7.38 -2.09 -3.47
N ILE A 25 -6.19 -2.35 -4.01
CA ILE A 25 -5.07 -2.88 -3.24
C ILE A 25 -4.10 -1.77 -2.89
N PHE A 26 -3.52 -1.89 -1.70
CA PHE A 26 -2.49 -0.99 -1.19
C PHE A 26 -1.18 -1.74 -1.05
N PHE A 27 -0.07 -1.10 -1.41
CA PHE A 27 1.25 -1.71 -1.34
C PHE A 27 2.34 -0.66 -1.14
N PHE A 28 3.43 -1.08 -0.51
CA PHE A 28 4.60 -0.24 -0.28
C PHE A 28 5.67 -0.49 -1.34
N SER A 29 6.31 0.58 -1.82
CA SER A 29 7.46 0.48 -2.73
C SER A 29 8.50 1.56 -2.43
N LYS A 30 9.79 1.19 -2.50
CA LYS A 30 10.92 2.15 -2.47
C LYS A 30 11.17 2.83 -3.82
N ARG A 31 10.69 2.23 -4.91
CA ARG A 31 10.87 2.71 -6.28
C ARG A 31 9.52 3.02 -6.92
N THR A 32 9.53 3.75 -8.02
CA THR A 32 8.32 3.96 -8.83
C THR A 32 7.83 2.61 -9.38
N PRO A 33 6.63 2.15 -9.00
CA PRO A 33 6.11 0.88 -9.48
C PRO A 33 5.64 1.00 -10.93
N LYS A 34 5.61 -0.13 -11.65
CA LYS A 34 5.10 -0.19 -13.03
C LYS A 34 3.61 0.18 -13.15
N SER A 35 2.87 0.12 -12.05
CA SER A 35 1.44 0.43 -12.01
C SER A 35 1.01 0.91 -10.64
N GLY A 36 -0.10 1.64 -10.59
CA GLY A 36 -0.63 2.25 -9.38
C GLY A 36 -0.26 3.71 -9.22
N LYS A 37 -0.92 4.36 -8.27
CA LYS A 37 -0.75 5.77 -7.95
C LYS A 37 -0.27 5.90 -6.51
N LYS A 38 0.50 6.95 -6.24
CA LYS A 38 0.86 7.30 -4.85
C LYS A 38 -0.41 7.58 -4.07
N TRP A 39 -0.47 7.13 -2.84
CA TRP A 39 -1.57 7.49 -1.94
C TRP A 39 -1.59 9.03 -1.77
N PRO A 40 -2.74 9.69 -1.97
CA PRO A 40 -2.80 11.14 -2.03
C PRO A 40 -2.69 11.82 -0.65
N GLU A 41 -2.87 11.06 0.43
CA GLU A 41 -2.80 11.53 1.80
C GLU A 41 -1.48 11.13 2.47
N ASP A 42 -1.13 11.86 3.52
CA ASP A 42 0.00 11.59 4.42
C ASP A 42 -0.40 10.72 5.62
N THR A 43 -1.63 10.20 5.63
CA THR A 43 -2.17 9.28 6.63
C THR A 43 -2.38 7.88 6.04
N LEU A 44 -2.60 6.90 6.92
CA LEU A 44 -2.99 5.56 6.49
C LEU A 44 -4.48 5.52 6.14
N PRO A 45 -4.88 4.68 5.16
CA PRO A 45 -6.28 4.42 4.89
C PRO A 45 -7.03 4.00 6.16
N LYS A 46 -8.28 4.45 6.31
CA LYS A 46 -9.10 4.22 7.50
C LYS A 46 -9.13 2.74 7.89
N GLY A 47 -8.90 2.46 9.18
CA GLY A 47 -8.94 1.10 9.73
C GLY A 47 -7.76 0.21 9.31
N ARG A 48 -6.65 0.80 8.86
CA ARG A 48 -5.41 0.07 8.54
C ARG A 48 -4.27 0.47 9.47
N LYS A 49 -3.41 -0.49 9.76
CA LYS A 49 -2.11 -0.30 10.44
C LYS A 49 -1.00 -0.88 9.58
N VAL A 50 0.21 -0.35 9.73
CA VAL A 50 1.40 -0.91 9.08
C VAL A 50 1.93 -2.07 9.91
N GLY A 51 2.14 -3.21 9.27
CA GLY A 51 3.00 -4.28 9.77
C GLY A 51 4.26 -4.37 8.91
N VAL A 52 5.34 -4.87 9.48
CA VAL A 52 6.60 -5.12 8.75
C VAL A 52 6.86 -6.61 8.71
N ASN A 53 7.16 -7.14 7.53
CA ASN A 53 7.59 -8.52 7.40
C ASN A 53 9.00 -8.66 8.00
N LYS A 54 9.13 -9.43 9.09
CA LYS A 54 10.40 -9.59 9.80
C LYS A 54 11.53 -10.18 8.94
N ARG A 55 11.20 -10.98 7.92
CA ARG A 55 12.20 -11.62 7.05
C ARG A 55 12.74 -10.68 5.97
N THR A 56 11.90 -9.80 5.44
CA THR A 56 12.26 -8.96 4.26
C THR A 56 12.30 -7.47 4.54
N GLY A 57 11.81 -7.02 5.70
CA GLY A 57 11.61 -5.61 6.02
C GLY A 57 10.50 -4.94 5.19
N LEU A 58 9.74 -5.70 4.40
CA LEU A 58 8.68 -5.16 3.55
C LEU A 58 7.48 -4.72 4.42
N PRO A 59 7.06 -3.44 4.37
CA PRO A 59 5.86 -2.99 5.05
C PRO A 59 4.61 -3.44 4.29
N PHE A 60 3.54 -3.71 5.03
CA PHE A 60 2.24 -4.08 4.49
C PHE A 60 1.12 -3.53 5.38
N LEU A 61 -0.06 -3.30 4.78
CA LEU A 61 -1.23 -2.91 5.54
C LEU A 61 -1.96 -4.13 6.08
N ARG A 62 -2.26 -4.12 7.38
CA ARG A 62 -3.14 -5.06 8.07
C ARG A 62 -4.39 -4.33 8.58
N LYS A 63 -5.47 -5.08 8.83
CA LYS A 63 -6.65 -4.52 9.49
C LYS A 63 -6.23 -4.06 10.90
N ALA A 64 -6.63 -2.85 11.26
CA ALA A 64 -6.30 -2.21 12.54
C ALA A 64 -6.95 -2.92 13.73
#